data_AF-C2EWB7-F1
#
_entry.id   AF-C2EWB7-F1
#
_cell.length_a   1.000
_cell.length_b   1.000
_cell.length_c   1.000
_cell.angle_alpha   90.00
_cell.angle_beta   90.00
_cell.angle_gamma   90.00
#
_symmetry.space_group_name_H-M   'P 1'
#
loop_
_entity.id
_entity.type
_entity.pdbx_description
1 polymer ?
#
loop_
_entity_poly.entity_id
_entity_poly.type
_entity_poly.pdbx_seq_one_letter_code
_entity_poly.pdbx_strand_id
1 'polypeptide(L)' 'MMPNLTYRERMTIQLLRNKRAGLQPSTQQAIANKFGLSKMYVSSIVAEKQHGKKSDEWRKKFVAYAGME' A
#
# COMPACT_ATOMS: atom_id res chain seq x y z
N MET A 1 13.56 16.71 -13.04
CA MET A 1 12.18 16.35 -12.64
C MET A 1 12.25 15.07 -11.84
N MET A 2 11.65 15.02 -10.65
CA MET A 2 11.44 13.73 -9.98
C MET A 2 10.47 12.91 -10.86
N PRO A 3 10.75 11.63 -11.15
CA PRO A 3 9.83 10.81 -11.92
C PRO A 3 8.49 10.71 -11.18
N ASN A 4 7.38 10.82 -11.91
CA ASN A 4 6.05 10.52 -11.38
C ASN A 4 6.00 9.03 -11.03
N LEU A 5 6.22 8.73 -9.76
CA LEU A 5 6.17 7.36 -9.25
C LEU A 5 4.75 6.82 -9.33
N THR A 6 4.63 5.59 -9.80
CA THR A 6 3.37 4.82 -9.77
C THR A 6 2.92 4.60 -8.33
N TYR A 7 1.64 4.28 -8.13
CA TYR A 7 1.12 3.96 -6.80
C TYR A 7 1.89 2.78 -6.17
N ARG A 8 2.21 1.76 -6.97
CA ARG A 8 3.01 0.61 -6.54
C ARG A 8 4.39 1.01 -6.01
N GLU A 9 5.09 1.87 -6.73
CA GLU A 9 6.43 2.34 -6.35
C GLU A 9 6.36 3.18 -5.08
N ARG A 10 5.43 4.13 -5.02
CA ARG A 10 5.21 4.96 -3.83
C ARG A 10 4.92 4.10 -2.59
N MET A 11 4.03 3.11 -2.71
CA MET A 11 3.72 2.19 -1.61
C MET A 11 4.95 1.38 -1.20
N THR A 12 5.71 0.87 -2.15
CA THR A 12 6.93 0.09 -1.86
C THR A 12 7.96 0.92 -1.10
N ILE A 13 8.20 2.16 -1.54
CA ILE A 13 9.11 3.09 -0.88
C ILE A 13 8.62 3.42 0.52
N GLN A 14 7.32 3.70 0.70
CA GLN A 14 6.80 4.04 2.01
C GLN A 14 6.90 2.88 3.00
N LEU A 15 6.57 1.65 2.58
CA LEU A 15 6.74 0.45 3.43
C LEU A 15 8.20 0.26 3.86
N LEU A 16 9.15 0.53 2.96
CA LEU A 16 10.58 0.51 3.28
C LEU A 16 10.97 1.60 4.28
N ARG A 17 10.47 2.83 4.13
CA ARG A 17 10.68 3.92 5.10
C ARG A 17 10.12 3.56 6.47
N ASN A 18 8.89 3.05 6.51
CA ASN A 18 8.24 2.61 7.73
C ASN A 18 9.05 1.50 8.41
N LYS A 19 9.51 0.50 7.65
CA LYS A 19 10.38 -0.56 8.18
C LYS A 19 11.65 -0.01 8.83
N ARG A 20 12.33 0.95 8.18
CA ARG A 20 13.55 1.58 8.71
C ARG A 20 13.28 2.42 9.96
N ALA A 21 12.11 3.04 10.05
CA ALA A 21 11.69 3.86 11.17
C ALA A 21 11.01 3.07 12.32
N GLY A 22 10.85 1.74 12.19
CA GLY A 22 10.10 0.94 13.16
C GLY A 22 8.57 1.19 13.16
N LEU A 23 8.05 1.80 12.10
CA LEU A 23 6.63 2.14 11.95
C LEU A 23 5.84 1.05 11.21
N GLN A 24 4.53 1.02 11.43
CA GLN A 24 3.58 0.18 10.68
C GLN A 24 2.74 1.02 9.71
N PRO A 25 2.31 0.43 8.58
CA PRO A 25 2.71 -0.86 8.03
C PRO A 25 4.15 -0.81 7.48
N SER A 26 4.92 -1.86 7.75
CA SER A 26 6.26 -2.07 7.16
C SER A 26 6.27 -3.12 6.03
N THR A 27 5.16 -3.82 5.83
CA THR A 27 5.00 -4.84 4.78
C THR A 27 3.55 -4.86 4.27
N GLN A 28 3.33 -5.43 3.09
CA GLN A 28 1.96 -5.71 2.61
C GLN A 28 1.21 -6.72 3.50
N GLN A 29 1.93 -7.60 4.22
CA GLN A 29 1.30 -8.48 5.20
C GLN A 29 0.74 -7.69 6.39
N ALA A 30 1.43 -6.63 6.84
CA ALA A 30 0.91 -5.76 7.89
C ALA A 30 -0.37 -5.03 7.45
N ILE A 31 -0.46 -4.62 6.18
CA ILE A 31 -1.69 -4.09 5.58
C ILE A 31 -2.78 -5.17 5.59
N ALA A 32 -2.45 -6.39 5.14
CA ALA A 32 -3.38 -7.50 5.10
C ALA A 32 -3.97 -7.81 6.49
N ASN A 33 -3.11 -7.89 7.51
CA ASN A 33 -3.52 -8.12 8.89
C ASN A 33 -4.40 -6.98 9.44
N LYS A 34 -4.05 -5.72 9.17
CA LYS A 34 -4.82 -4.56 9.65
C LYS A 34 -6.26 -4.55 9.13
N PHE A 35 -6.47 -5.00 7.90
CA PHE A 35 -7.76 -4.93 7.21
C PHE A 35 -8.48 -6.28 7.07
N GLY A 36 -7.95 -7.37 7.66
CA GLY A 36 -8.54 -8.69 7.54
C GLY A 36 -8.57 -9.24 6.11
N LEU A 37 -7.54 -8.93 5.31
CA LEU A 37 -7.42 -9.32 3.91
C LEU A 37 -6.36 -10.41 3.73
N SER A 38 -6.38 -11.11 2.59
CA SER A 38 -5.25 -11.94 2.20
C SER A 38 -4.11 -11.08 1.63
N LYS A 39 -2.86 -11.50 1.86
CA LYS A 39 -1.68 -10.84 1.27
C LYS A 39 -1.75 -10.81 -0.26
N MET A 40 -2.26 -11.88 -0.87
CA MET A 40 -2.44 -11.96 -2.33
C MET A 40 -3.41 -10.89 -2.84
N TYR A 41 -4.52 -10.67 -2.12
CA TYR A 41 -5.46 -9.61 -2.47
C TYR A 41 -4.83 -8.22 -2.34
N VAL A 42 -4.15 -7.94 -1.23
CA VAL A 42 -3.41 -6.68 -1.05
C VAL A 42 -2.40 -6.47 -2.18
N SER A 43 -1.63 -7.50 -2.53
CA SER A 43 -0.67 -7.45 -3.63
C SER A 43 -1.34 -7.14 -4.97
N SER A 44 -2.55 -7.64 -5.23
CA SER A 44 -3.29 -7.36 -6.46
C SER A 44 -3.76 -5.90 -6.56
N ILE A 45 -4.17 -5.31 -5.42
CA ILE A 45 -4.54 -3.90 -5.32
C ILE A 45 -3.31 -3.01 -5.47
N VAL A 46 -2.20 -3.33 -4.79
CA VAL A 46 -0.95 -2.56 -4.86
C VAL A 46 -0.32 -2.63 -6.25
N ALA A 47 -0.43 -3.75 -6.94
CA ALA A 47 0.02 -3.89 -8.32
C ALA A 47 -0.92 -3.26 -9.35
N GLU A 48 -2.00 -2.61 -8.90
CA GLU A 48 -2.99 -1.95 -9.75
C GLU A 48 -3.66 -2.89 -10.78
N LYS A 49 -3.68 -4.20 -10.50
CA LYS A 49 -4.30 -5.20 -11.39
C LYS A 49 -5.82 -5.21 -11.33
N GLN A 50 -6.39 -4.70 -10.24
CA GLN A 50 -7.84 -4.54 -10.08
C GLN A 50 -8.21 -3.08 -10.27
N HIS A 51 -9.31 -2.85 -10.98
CA HIS A 51 -9.86 -1.53 -11.27
C HIS A 51 -11.30 -1.41 -10.77
N GLY A 52 -11.74 -0.18 -10.52
CA GLY A 52 -13.10 0.14 -10.10
C GLY A 52 -13.21 0.55 -8.63
N LYS A 53 -14.38 1.07 -8.26
CA LYS A 53 -14.64 1.79 -7.00
C LYS A 53 -14.09 1.10 -5.76
N LYS A 54 -14.34 -0.21 -5.62
CA LYS A 54 -13.87 -1.01 -4.47
C LYS A 54 -12.34 -1.06 -4.37
N SER A 55 -11.64 -1.20 -5.49
CA SER A 55 -10.17 -1.20 -5.50
C SER A 55 -9.61 0.17 -5.13
N ASP A 56 -10.27 1.24 -5.56
CA ASP A 56 -9.85 2.62 -5.29
C ASP A 56 -10.08 3.00 -3.82
N GLU A 57 -11.17 2.55 -3.22
CA GLU A 57 -11.39 2.65 -1.77
C GLU A 57 -10.30 1.93 -0.98
N TRP A 58 -9.86 0.75 -1.42
CA TRP A 58 -8.75 0.06 -0.78
C TRP A 58 -7.43 0.81 -0.94
N ARG A 59 -7.15 1.35 -2.13
CA ARG A 59 -5.95 2.20 -2.34
C ARG A 59 -5.94 3.38 -1.37
N LYS A 60 -7.05 4.08 -1.21
CA LYS A 60 -7.17 5.19 -0.24
C LYS A 60 -6.89 4.73 1.19
N LYS A 61 -7.50 3.61 1.63
CA LYS A 61 -7.26 3.05 2.97
C LYS A 61 -5.80 2.64 3.18
N PHE A 62 -5.15 2.08 2.16
CA PHE A 62 -3.75 1.67 2.24
C PHE A 62 -2.81 2.88 2.30
N VAL A 63 -3.07 3.93 1.52
CA VAL A 63 -2.34 5.22 1.56
C VAL A 63 -2.41 5.83 2.95
N ALA A 64 -3.62 5.95 3.51
CA ALA A 64 -3.83 6.52 4.84
C ALA A 64 -3.09 5.72 5.92
N TYR A 65 -3.23 4.39 5.90
CA TYR A 65 -2.53 3.54 6.88
C TYR A 65 -1.01 3.59 6.72
N ALA A 66 -0.51 3.65 5.48
CA ALA A 66 0.92 3.73 5.18
C ALA A 66 1.57 5.08 5.54
N GLY A 67 0.77 6.12 5.80
CA GLY A 67 1.27 7.47 6.05
C GLY A 67 1.76 8.16 4.78
N MET A 68 1.02 8.00 3.68
CA MET A 68 1.36 8.52 2.35
C MET A 68 0.55 9.76 1.93
N GLU A 69 -0.09 10.43 2.89
CA GLU A 69 -0.83 11.69 2.70
C GLU A 69 0.11 12.88 2.50
#